data_AF-B7K513-F1
#
_entry.id   AF-B7K513-F1
#
_cell.length_a   1.000
_cell.length_b   1.000
_cell.length_c   1.000
_cell.angle_alpha   90.00
_cell.angle_beta   90.00
_cell.angle_gamma   90.00
#
_symmetry.space_group_name_H-M   'P 1'
#
loop_
_entity.id
_entity.type
_entity.pdbx_description
1 polymer ?
#
loop_
_entity_poly.entity_id
_entity_poly.type
_entity_poly.pdbx_seq_one_letter_code
_entity_poly.pdbx_strand_id
1 'polypeptide(L)' 'MKNTHNSEINQNLDDDLLPEYNFDYTKAHPNRFAVQVNETPITVTLESDVAQVFKTSEDVNKALRAILSAIPEK' A
#
# COMPACT_ATOMS: atom_id res chain seq x y z
N MET A 1 -32.53 10.63 -20.20
CA MET A 1 -31.82 11.87 -19.82
C MET A 1 -31.22 11.67 -18.44
N LYS A 2 -30.01 12.19 -18.23
CA LYS A 2 -29.16 11.96 -17.04
C LYS A 2 -29.56 12.91 -15.92
N ASN A 3 -29.73 12.39 -14.71
CA ASN A 3 -29.83 13.20 -13.49
C ASN A 3 -28.92 12.55 -12.43
N THR A 4 -27.61 12.68 -12.61
CA THR A 4 -26.64 12.36 -11.56
C THR A 4 -26.67 13.53 -10.59
N HIS A 5 -27.40 13.38 -9.48
CA HIS A 5 -27.30 14.31 -8.37
C HIS A 5 -25.96 14.13 -7.67
N ASN A 6 -25.21 15.21 -7.62
CA ASN A 6 -23.95 15.35 -6.91
C ASN A 6 -24.23 15.15 -5.41
N SER A 7 -23.85 14.00 -4.85
CA SER A 7 -24.02 13.74 -3.43
C SER A 7 -23.06 14.62 -2.65
N GLU A 8 -23.59 15.70 -2.08
CA GLU A 8 -22.91 16.49 -1.07
C GLU A 8 -22.48 15.54 0.06
N ILE A 9 -21.20 15.57 0.43
CA ILE A 9 -20.65 14.75 1.50
C ILE A 9 -21.22 15.31 2.81
N ASN A 10 -22.35 14.76 3.24
CA ASN A 10 -22.95 15.07 4.54
C ASN A 10 -21.96 14.69 5.63
N GLN A 11 -21.54 15.69 6.43
CA GLN A 11 -20.63 15.51 7.56
C GLN A 11 -21.31 14.86 8.79
N ASN A 12 -22.46 14.20 8.61
CA ASN A 12 -23.27 13.53 9.63
C ASN A 12 -23.62 12.10 9.19
N LEU A 13 -22.62 11.34 8.73
CA LEU A 13 -22.81 9.92 8.35
C LEU A 13 -23.24 9.05 9.55
N ASP A 14 -23.00 9.51 10.77
CA ASP A 14 -23.36 8.77 11.99
C ASP A 14 -24.87 8.82 12.30
N ASP A 15 -25.59 9.83 11.79
CA ASP A 15 -27.03 10.04 12.12
C ASP A 15 -27.96 9.18 11.23
N ASP A 16 -27.46 8.68 10.10
CA ASP A 16 -28.19 7.82 9.16
C ASP A 16 -27.98 6.31 9.44
N LEU A 17 -27.05 5.94 10.31
CA LEU A 17 -26.73 4.54 10.62
C LEU A 17 -27.60 4.02 11.77
N LEU A 18 -28.17 2.82 11.57
CA LEU A 18 -28.93 2.16 12.63
C LEU A 18 -28.01 1.76 13.80
N PRO A 19 -28.52 1.72 15.05
CA PRO A 19 -27.72 1.41 16.24
C PRO A 19 -26.94 0.09 16.16
N GLU A 20 -27.42 -0.88 15.37
CA GLU A 20 -26.77 -2.19 15.18
C GLU A 20 -25.42 -2.10 14.43
N TYR A 21 -25.14 -0.99 13.75
CA TYR A 21 -23.88 -0.75 13.04
C TYR A 21 -22.81 -0.07 13.91
N ASN A 22 -23.09 0.14 15.21
CA ASN A 22 -22.09 0.61 16.16
C ASN A 22 -21.20 -0.56 16.62
N PHE A 23 -20.23 -0.93 15.78
CA PHE A 23 -19.32 -2.05 16.04
C PHE A 23 -18.26 -1.71 17.09
N ASP A 24 -18.11 -2.58 18.08
CA ASP A 24 -16.99 -2.53 19.02
C ASP A 24 -15.72 -3.11 18.38
N TYR A 25 -14.97 -2.25 17.69
CA TYR A 25 -13.74 -2.63 17.00
C TYR A 25 -12.64 -3.16 17.93
N THR A 26 -12.74 -3.00 19.26
CA THR A 26 -11.78 -3.60 20.20
C THR A 26 -11.91 -5.13 20.26
N LYS A 27 -13.06 -5.68 19.85
CA LYS A 27 -13.33 -7.12 19.72
C LYS A 27 -13.16 -7.64 18.30
N ALA A 28 -12.74 -6.79 17.37
CA ALA A 28 -12.54 -7.20 15.98
C ALA A 28 -11.42 -8.24 15.89
N HIS A 29 -11.64 -9.26 15.07
CA HIS A 29 -10.60 -10.24 14.78
C HIS A 29 -9.65 -9.70 13.70
N PRO A 30 -8.35 -9.99 13.78
CA PRO A 30 -7.41 -9.66 12.71
C PRO A 30 -7.91 -10.21 11.37
N ASN A 31 -7.86 -9.38 10.32
CA ASN A 31 -8.32 -9.76 9.00
C ASN A 31 -7.42 -10.88 8.43
N ARG A 32 -7.96 -12.09 8.28
CA ARG A 32 -7.23 -13.26 7.72
C ARG A 32 -6.70 -13.08 6.30
N PHE A 33 -7.23 -12.10 5.57
CA PHE A 33 -6.80 -11.75 4.21
C PHE A 33 -5.88 -10.53 4.18
N ALA A 34 -5.81 -9.75 5.27
CA ALA A 34 -4.72 -8.83 5.45
C ALA A 34 -3.50 -9.71 5.74
N VAL A 35 -2.71 -9.97 4.70
CA VAL A 35 -1.44 -10.65 4.85
C VAL A 35 -0.71 -9.89 5.96
N GLN A 36 -0.44 -10.57 7.07
CA GLN A 36 0.44 -10.06 8.10
C GLN A 36 1.83 -10.10 7.47
N VAL A 37 2.12 -9.11 6.63
CA VAL A 37 3.43 -8.99 6.01
C VAL A 37 4.33 -8.63 7.18
N ASN A 38 4.96 -9.64 7.77
CA ASN A 38 5.87 -9.50 8.89
C ASN A 38 7.01 -8.52 8.58
N GLU A 39 7.21 -8.25 7.29
CA GLU A 39 8.08 -7.21 6.76
C GLU A 39 7.22 -6.31 5.87
N THR A 40 7.05 -5.05 6.26
CA THR A 40 6.44 -4.07 5.35
C THR A 40 7.28 -4.04 4.07
N PRO A 41 6.69 -4.34 2.89
CA PRO A 41 7.46 -4.42 1.66
C PRO A 41 8.00 -3.01 1.34
N ILE A 42 9.32 -2.85 1.44
CA ILE A 42 9.98 -1.59 1.10
C ILE A 42 9.88 -1.44 -0.42
N THR A 43 9.08 -0.47 -0.85
CA THR A 43 8.91 -0.14 -2.27
C THR A 43 9.74 1.08 -2.61
N VAL A 44 10.53 0.98 -3.67
CA VAL A 44 11.36 2.08 -4.17
C VAL A 44 10.93 2.39 -5.60
N THR A 45 10.65 3.66 -5.88
CA THR A 45 10.33 4.12 -7.23
C THR A 45 11.61 4.34 -8.01
N LEU A 46 11.71 3.75 -9.20
CA LEU A 46 12.80 3.99 -10.14
C LEU A 46 12.38 5.06 -11.14
N GLU A 47 13.35 5.89 -11.56
CA GLU A 47 13.17 6.81 -12.68
C GLU A 47 13.01 6.06 -14.01
N SER A 48 12.38 6.72 -14.98
CA SER A 48 11.96 6.07 -16.24
C SER A 48 13.12 5.48 -17.06
N ASP A 49 14.28 6.14 -17.04
CA ASP A 49 15.51 5.73 -17.72
C ASP A 49 16.12 4.50 -17.06
N VAL A 50 16.12 4.44 -15.73
CA VAL A 50 16.61 3.29 -14.96
C VAL A 50 15.68 2.08 -15.13
N ALA A 51 14.36 2.30 -15.09
CA ALA A 51 13.35 1.26 -15.33
C ALA A 51 13.34 0.74 -16.80
N GLN A 52 13.89 1.52 -17.74
CA GLN A 52 14.11 1.03 -19.09
C GLN A 52 15.20 -0.05 -19.15
N VAL A 53 16.20 0.01 -18.27
CA VAL A 53 17.31 -0.95 -18.21
C VAL A 53 16.94 -2.14 -17.33
N PHE A 54 16.41 -1.90 -16.13
CA PHE A 54 16.09 -2.96 -15.18
C PHE A 54 14.60 -3.31 -15.22
N LYS A 55 14.29 -4.52 -15.72
CA LYS A 55 12.91 -5.00 -15.90
C LYS A 55 12.34 -5.74 -14.70
N THR A 56 13.21 -6.24 -13.82
CA THR A 56 12.83 -7.01 -12.65
C THR A 56 13.51 -6.47 -11.40
N SER A 57 12.89 -6.66 -10.23
CA SER A 57 13.50 -6.35 -8.94
C SER A 57 14.74 -7.20 -8.66
N GLU A 58 14.81 -8.41 -9.21
CA GLU A 58 15.98 -9.29 -9.12
C GLU A 58 17.21 -8.68 -9.81
N ASP A 59 17.04 -8.12 -11.01
CA ASP A 59 18.14 -7.48 -11.76
C ASP A 59 18.69 -6.26 -11.02
N VAL A 60 17.81 -5.42 -10.47
CA VAL A 60 18.19 -4.25 -9.66
C VAL A 60 18.99 -4.70 -8.43
N ASN A 61 18.46 -5.66 -7.68
CA ASN A 61 19.10 -6.15 -6.46
C ASN A 61 20.45 -6.80 -6.74
N LYS A 62 20.60 -7.51 -7.86
CA LYS A 62 21.87 -8.10 -8.27
C LYS A 62 22.92 -7.03 -8.58
N ALA A 63 22.54 -6.00 -9.33
CA ALA A 63 23.43 -4.88 -9.64
C ALA A 63 23.86 -4.12 -8.37
N LEU A 64 22.92 -3.79 -7.49
CA LEU A 64 23.21 -3.10 -6.23
C LEU A 64 24.12 -3.93 -5.32
N ARG A 65 23.90 -5.25 -5.22
CA ARG A 65 24.77 -6.15 -4.45
C ARG A 65 26.17 -6.24 -5.04
N ALA A 66 26.30 -6.28 -6.36
CA ALA A 66 27.62 -6.27 -7.01
C ALA A 66 28.40 -4.99 -6.70
N ILE A 67 27.72 -3.84 -6.67
CA ILE A 67 28.31 -2.56 -6.24
C ILE A 67 28.73 -2.63 -4.77
N LEU A 68 27.85 -3.12 -3.88
CA LEU A 68 28.18 -3.29 -2.46
C LEU A 68 29.41 -4.19 -2.25
N SER A 69 29.55 -5.27 -2.99
CA SER A 69 30.72 -6.17 -2.92
C SER A 69 32.02 -5.54 -3.46
N ALA A 70 31.91 -4.56 -4.36
CA ALA A 70 33.05 -3.84 -4.90
C ALA A 70 33.50 -2.67 -4.00
N ILE A 71 32.67 -2.24 -3.05
CA ILE A 71 33.03 -1.23 -2.05
C ILE A 71 33.88 -1.91 -0.98
N PRO A 72 35.13 -1.45 -0.74
CA PRO A 72 35.97 -2.02 0.30
C PRO A 72 35.32 -1.78 1.67
N GLU A 73 35.26 -2.83 2.48
CA GLU A 73 34.84 -2.69 3.88
C GLU A 73 35.82 -1.77 4.60
N LYS A 74 35.26 -0.85 5.38
CA LYS A 74 36.02 0.18 6.09
C LYS A 74 36.70 -0.37 7.33
#